data_AF-A0A5R2N2R5-F1
#
_entry.id   AF-A0A5R2N2R5-F1
#
_cell.length_a   1.000
_cell.length_b   1.000
_cell.length_c   1.000
_cell.angle_alpha   90.00
_cell.angle_beta   90.00
_cell.angle_gamma   90.00
#
_symmetry.space_group_name_H-M   'P 1'
#
loop_
_entity.id
_entity.type
_entity.pdbx_description
1 polymer ?
#
loop_
_entity_poly.entity_id
_entity_poly.type
_entity_poly.pdbx_seq_one_letter_code
_entity_poly.pdbx_strand_id
1 'polypeptide(L)'
;RVLAATIEAPRPLPAFNQAAMDGYAVRLSGETGVPLVLPLSGRTRAGDKPDLLTPGTAHRVMTGAPLPDGADTVVMQEHATCRGDHVQFGLDVEAGCHIRRVGEDVAKGTAILRPGRVIGWTEVALLSALGIATVSVARPLQVAVLATGSELRNAGEP
;
A
#
# COMPACT_ATOMS: atom_id res chain seq x y z
N ARG A 1 0.15 -22.14 11.25
CA ARG A 1 1.47 -22.49 11.88
C ARG A 1 1.84 -21.39 12.86
N VAL A 2 2.78 -21.59 13.79
CA VAL A 2 3.22 -20.54 14.74
C VAL A 2 4.59 -20.01 14.34
N LEU A 3 4.76 -18.70 14.25
CA LEU A 3 5.99 -18.04 13.84
C LEU A 3 7.12 -18.25 14.87
N ALA A 4 8.32 -18.59 14.41
CA ALA A 4 9.47 -18.90 15.27
C ALA A 4 10.41 -17.71 15.52
N ALA A 5 10.41 -16.70 14.63
CA ALA A 5 11.33 -15.56 14.70
C ALA A 5 10.59 -14.26 14.36
N THR A 6 11.10 -13.12 14.85
CA THR A 6 10.60 -11.80 14.42
C THR A 6 10.77 -11.67 12.92
N ILE A 7 9.77 -11.11 12.24
CA ILE A 7 9.87 -10.71 10.85
C ILE A 7 9.90 -9.19 10.81
N GLU A 8 10.96 -8.65 10.23
CA GLU A 8 11.09 -7.23 9.91
C GLU A 8 10.72 -6.99 8.45
N ALA A 9 10.12 -5.83 8.16
CA ALA A 9 9.76 -5.45 6.81
C ALA A 9 11.02 -5.24 5.94
N PRO A 10 11.28 -6.08 4.92
CA PRO A 10 12.48 -5.95 4.09
C PRO A 10 12.42 -4.73 3.16
N ARG A 11 11.21 -4.23 2.90
CA ARG A 11 10.90 -3.08 2.07
C ARG A 11 9.74 -2.29 2.66
N PRO A 12 9.61 -0.99 2.33
CA PRO A 12 8.48 -0.21 2.77
C PRO A 12 7.18 -0.63 2.06
N LEU A 13 6.05 -0.33 2.70
CA LEU A 13 4.72 -0.41 2.13
C LEU A 13 3.98 0.91 2.38
N PRO A 14 3.47 1.60 1.34
CA PRO A 14 3.76 1.42 -0.08
C PRO A 14 5.26 1.46 -0.42
N ALA A 15 5.65 0.85 -1.55
CA ALA A 15 7.05 0.74 -1.96
C ALA A 15 7.61 2.05 -2.59
N PHE A 16 6.73 2.94 -3.02
CA PHE A 16 7.01 4.23 -3.64
C PHE A 16 5.84 5.18 -3.34
N ASN A 17 6.03 6.48 -3.56
CA ASN A 17 4.93 7.45 -3.47
C ASN A 17 3.93 7.15 -4.59
N GLN A 18 2.67 6.96 -4.24
CA GLN A 18 1.62 6.62 -5.21
C GLN A 18 0.37 7.47 -5.01
N ALA A 19 -0.39 7.67 -6.09
CA ALA A 19 -1.62 8.45 -6.03
C ALA A 19 -2.67 7.73 -5.17
N ALA A 20 -3.30 8.45 -4.25
CA ALA A 20 -4.38 7.92 -3.42
C ALA A 20 -5.74 7.95 -4.15
N MET A 21 -5.87 8.78 -5.18
CA MET A 21 -7.08 9.02 -5.96
C MET A 21 -6.76 9.15 -7.45
N ASP A 22 -7.77 8.96 -8.30
CA ASP A 22 -7.67 9.30 -9.73
C ASP A 22 -7.65 10.82 -9.90
N GLY A 23 -6.70 11.35 -10.66
CA GLY A 23 -6.51 12.78 -10.69
C GLY A 23 -5.28 13.25 -11.46
N TYR A 24 -4.74 14.37 -11.01
CA TYR A 24 -3.63 15.07 -11.65
C TYR A 24 -2.54 15.36 -10.63
N ALA A 25 -1.36 14.78 -10.86
CA ALA A 25 -0.16 15.08 -10.12
C ALA A 25 0.40 16.43 -10.56
N VAL A 26 0.64 17.31 -9.60
CA VAL A 26 1.17 18.67 -9.82
C VAL A 26 2.26 18.95 -8.79
N ARG A 27 3.01 20.03 -9.04
CA ARG A 27 3.93 20.62 -8.06
C ARG A 27 3.37 21.97 -7.62
N LEU A 28 3.03 22.09 -6.34
CA LEU A 28 2.57 23.34 -5.74
C LEU A 28 3.62 23.99 -4.84
N SER A 29 4.63 23.24 -4.40
CA SER A 29 5.70 23.72 -3.52
C SER A 29 5.20 24.42 -2.25
N GLY A 30 4.04 23.99 -1.73
CA GLY A 30 3.41 24.54 -0.53
C GLY A 30 2.39 25.65 -0.80
N GLU A 31 2.18 26.06 -2.05
CA GLU A 31 1.13 27.01 -2.41
C GLU A 31 -0.25 26.33 -2.38
N THR A 32 -1.22 26.97 -1.73
CA THR A 32 -2.59 26.48 -1.58
C THR A 32 -3.58 27.48 -2.16
N GLY A 33 -4.65 26.98 -2.77
CA GLY A 33 -5.74 27.77 -3.29
C GLY A 33 -5.40 28.70 -4.45
N VAL A 34 -4.41 28.31 -5.25
CA VAL A 34 -4.03 29.01 -6.47
C VAL A 34 -4.85 28.45 -7.63
N PRO A 35 -5.60 29.29 -8.38
CA PRO A 35 -6.26 28.84 -9.59
C PRO A 35 -5.19 28.53 -10.63
N LEU A 36 -5.19 27.28 -11.10
CA LEU A 36 -4.16 26.76 -11.97
C LEU A 36 -4.81 26.24 -13.25
N VAL A 37 -4.35 26.76 -14.39
CA VAL A 37 -4.62 26.17 -15.70
C VAL A 37 -3.28 25.66 -16.21
N LEU A 38 -3.10 24.34 -16.20
CA LEU A 38 -1.83 23.72 -16.54
C LEU A 38 -2.00 22.84 -17.80
N PRO A 39 -1.02 22.83 -18.71
CA PRO A 39 -0.97 21.86 -19.78
C PRO A 39 -0.70 20.45 -19.22
N LEU A 40 -1.17 19.43 -19.92
CA LEU A 40 -0.96 18.03 -19.57
C LEU A 40 0.36 17.52 -20.14
N SER A 41 1.25 17.01 -19.28
CA SER A 41 2.56 16.47 -19.69
C SER A 41 2.54 14.98 -20.03
N GLY A 42 1.54 14.23 -19.56
CA GLY A 42 1.49 12.79 -19.75
C GLY A 42 0.50 12.08 -18.84
N ARG A 43 0.63 10.75 -18.75
CA ARG A 43 -0.14 9.92 -17.81
C ARG A 43 0.63 8.73 -17.26
N THR A 44 0.30 8.33 -16.03
CA THR A 44 0.82 7.11 -15.38
C THR A 44 -0.33 6.30 -14.77
N ARG A 45 -0.32 4.99 -14.96
CA ARG A 45 -1.29 4.03 -14.39
C ARG A 45 -0.60 3.10 -13.38
N ALA A 46 -1.41 2.39 -12.58
CA ALA A 46 -0.90 1.34 -11.71
C ALA A 46 -0.17 0.28 -12.54
N GLY A 47 1.06 -0.06 -12.12
CA GLY A 47 1.95 -1.00 -12.82
C GLY A 47 2.92 -0.34 -13.81
N ASP A 48 2.72 0.93 -14.18
CA ASP A 48 3.69 1.68 -14.97
C ASP A 48 4.92 2.05 -14.11
N LYS A 49 6.00 2.48 -14.76
CA LYS A 49 7.15 3.09 -14.08
C LYS A 49 6.85 4.55 -13.72
N PRO A 50 7.47 5.11 -12.67
CA PRO A 50 7.43 6.54 -12.41
C PRO A 50 7.92 7.33 -13.64
N ASP A 51 7.23 8.42 -13.94
CA ASP A 51 7.63 9.38 -14.99
C ASP A 51 8.26 10.62 -14.35
N LEU A 52 8.70 11.60 -15.13
CA LEU A 52 9.15 12.90 -14.62
C LEU A 52 8.03 13.95 -14.79
N LEU A 53 7.75 14.72 -13.74
CA LEU A 53 6.82 15.85 -13.89
C LEU A 53 7.52 16.99 -14.62
N THR A 54 7.01 17.39 -15.79
CA THR A 54 7.50 18.59 -16.48
C THR A 54 7.14 19.84 -15.66
N PRO A 55 8.07 20.75 -15.35
CA PRO A 55 7.76 21.94 -14.58
C PRO A 55 6.65 22.79 -15.19
N GLY A 56 5.71 23.27 -14.37
CA GLY A 56 4.58 24.08 -14.85
C GLY A 56 3.49 23.29 -15.59
N THR A 57 3.45 21.97 -15.44
CA THR A 57 2.46 21.09 -16.07
C THR A 57 1.71 20.25 -15.03
N ALA A 58 0.63 19.61 -15.46
CA ALA A 58 -0.06 18.57 -14.71
C ALA A 58 0.12 17.21 -15.38
N HIS A 59 0.28 16.16 -14.58
CA HIS A 59 0.43 14.80 -15.08
C HIS A 59 -0.73 13.92 -14.64
N ARG A 60 -1.40 13.26 -15.57
CA ARG A 60 -2.58 12.45 -15.24
C ARG A 60 -2.15 11.18 -14.48
N VAL A 61 -2.73 10.92 -13.33
CA VAL A 61 -2.45 9.73 -12.53
C VAL A 61 -3.74 8.98 -12.18
N MET A 62 -3.64 7.66 -12.08
CA MET A 62 -4.72 6.81 -11.56
C MET A 62 -4.35 6.31 -10.16
N THR A 63 -5.34 5.91 -9.39
CA THR A 63 -5.20 5.38 -8.04
C THR A 63 -4.18 4.22 -8.02
N GLY A 64 -3.20 4.30 -7.12
CA GLY A 64 -2.11 3.34 -7.01
C GLY A 64 -1.00 3.47 -8.06
N ALA A 65 -1.11 4.41 -9.01
CA ALA A 65 -0.01 4.72 -9.92
C ALA A 65 1.15 5.37 -9.15
N PRO A 66 2.41 5.07 -9.51
CA PRO A 66 3.55 5.83 -9.00
C PRO A 66 3.39 7.31 -9.35
N LEU A 67 3.71 8.18 -8.40
CA LEU A 67 3.79 9.61 -8.68
C LEU A 67 4.97 9.90 -9.63
N PRO A 68 4.81 10.83 -10.58
CA PRO A 68 5.95 11.31 -11.34
C PRO A 68 6.89 12.08 -10.43
N ASP A 69 8.19 11.93 -10.66
CA ASP A 69 9.21 12.58 -9.85
C ASP A 69 9.03 14.10 -9.93
N GLY A 70 9.00 14.70 -8.75
CA GLY A 70 8.82 16.12 -8.59
C GLY A 70 7.38 16.58 -8.43
N ALA A 71 6.38 15.71 -8.55
CA ALA A 71 5.05 16.00 -8.03
C ALA A 71 5.04 15.97 -6.50
N ASP A 72 4.28 16.88 -5.90
CA ASP A 72 4.11 16.96 -4.44
C ASP A 72 2.64 16.92 -4.01
N THR A 73 1.70 16.96 -4.96
CA THR A 73 0.26 17.01 -4.70
C THR A 73 -0.50 16.26 -5.79
N VAL A 74 -1.58 15.57 -5.43
CA VAL A 74 -2.55 15.01 -6.39
C VAL A 74 -3.91 15.70 -6.21
N VAL A 75 -4.39 16.36 -7.27
CA VAL A 75 -5.72 16.94 -7.30
C VAL A 75 -6.71 15.94 -7.89
N MET A 76 -7.80 15.67 -7.18
CA MET A 76 -8.85 14.76 -7.62
C MET A 76 -9.44 15.21 -8.96
N GLN A 77 -9.73 14.26 -9.84
CA GLN A 77 -10.34 14.57 -11.13
C GLN A 77 -11.71 15.26 -11.00
N GLU A 78 -12.43 14.99 -9.89
CA GLU A 78 -13.73 15.58 -9.58
C GLU A 78 -13.62 17.09 -9.33
N HIS A 79 -12.43 17.57 -8.93
CA HIS A 79 -12.15 18.98 -8.65
C HIS A 79 -11.38 19.65 -9.82
N ALA A 80 -11.38 19.00 -10.98
CA ALA A 80 -10.62 19.44 -12.14
C ALA A 80 -11.46 19.41 -13.42
N THR A 81 -11.36 20.46 -14.22
CA THR A 81 -12.01 20.51 -15.54
C THR A 81 -10.96 20.37 -16.63
N CYS A 82 -10.98 19.25 -17.35
CA CYS A 82 -10.10 19.02 -18.49
C CYS A 82 -10.71 19.61 -19.77
N ARG A 83 -9.92 20.37 -20.53
CA ARG A 83 -10.29 20.92 -21.84
C ARG A 83 -9.12 20.74 -22.80
N GLY A 84 -9.23 19.73 -23.67
CA GLY A 84 -8.17 19.41 -24.64
C GLY A 84 -6.90 18.92 -23.94
N ASP A 85 -5.82 19.68 -24.12
CA ASP A 85 -4.50 19.44 -23.55
C ASP A 85 -4.24 20.21 -22.24
N HIS A 86 -5.25 20.90 -21.70
CA HIS A 86 -5.15 21.64 -20.45
C HIS A 86 -6.12 21.12 -19.39
N VAL A 87 -5.74 21.28 -18.13
CA VAL A 87 -6.58 21.04 -16.97
C VAL A 87 -6.65 22.30 -16.11
N GLN A 88 -7.87 22.65 -15.71
CA GLN A 88 -8.15 23.75 -14.82
C GLN A 88 -8.54 23.21 -13.44
N PHE A 89 -7.95 23.77 -12.39
CA PHE A 89 -8.24 23.45 -10.99
C PHE A 89 -8.94 24.61 -10.28
N GLY A 90 -9.72 24.28 -9.23
CA GLY A 90 -10.37 25.24 -8.36
C GLY A 90 -9.43 25.94 -7.37
N LEU A 91 -10.01 26.78 -6.50
CA LEU A 91 -9.30 27.49 -5.42
C LEU A 91 -9.17 26.66 -4.13
N ASP A 92 -9.68 25.45 -4.12
CA ASP A 92 -9.72 24.51 -2.99
C ASP A 92 -8.58 23.49 -3.03
N VAL A 93 -7.57 23.70 -3.88
CA VAL A 93 -6.43 22.80 -3.99
C VAL A 93 -5.49 22.99 -2.80
N GLU A 94 -5.40 21.96 -1.97
CA GLU A 94 -4.46 21.86 -0.85
C GLU A 94 -3.18 21.13 -1.26
N ALA A 95 -2.02 21.74 -0.96
CA ALA A 95 -0.73 21.13 -1.21
C ALA A 95 -0.48 19.88 -0.36
N GLY A 96 0.17 18.87 -0.93
CA GLY A 96 0.54 17.63 -0.24
C GLY A 96 -0.55 16.56 -0.17
N CYS A 97 -1.76 16.85 -0.66
CA CYS A 97 -2.91 15.97 -0.54
C CYS A 97 -2.90 14.80 -1.55
N HIS A 98 -3.63 13.74 -1.16
CA HIS A 98 -3.91 12.53 -1.94
C HIS A 98 -2.67 11.76 -2.45
N ILE A 99 -1.60 11.75 -1.65
CA ILE A 99 -0.41 10.94 -1.91
C ILE A 99 -0.26 9.94 -0.78
N ARG A 100 -0.21 8.66 -1.12
CA ARG A 100 0.26 7.62 -0.19
C ARG A 100 1.77 7.58 -0.23
N ARG A 101 2.41 7.95 0.86
CA ARG A 101 3.87 8.10 0.93
C ARG A 101 4.54 6.74 1.09
N VAL A 102 5.78 6.64 0.60
CA VAL A 102 6.60 5.45 0.79
C VAL A 102 6.69 5.09 2.28
N GLY A 103 6.36 3.85 2.61
CA GLY A 103 6.44 3.34 3.98
C GLY A 103 5.40 3.88 4.96
N GLU A 104 4.36 4.57 4.49
CA GLU A 104 3.31 5.11 5.34
C GLU A 104 2.53 4.02 6.10
N ASP A 105 2.31 2.85 5.49
CA ASP A 105 1.68 1.71 6.19
C ASP A 105 2.71 0.96 7.03
N VAL A 106 3.86 0.66 6.43
CA VAL A 106 4.94 -0.11 7.05
C VAL A 106 6.26 0.46 6.58
N ALA A 107 7.02 1.04 7.50
CA ALA A 107 8.38 1.46 7.21
C ALA A 107 9.31 0.25 7.06
N LYS A 108 10.35 0.40 6.24
CA LYS A 108 11.41 -0.62 6.14
C LYS A 108 12.06 -0.82 7.51
N GLY A 109 12.28 -2.08 7.88
CA GLY A 109 12.87 -2.46 9.17
C GLY A 109 11.87 -2.53 10.32
N THR A 110 10.61 -2.14 10.13
CA THR A 110 9.58 -2.32 11.17
C THR A 110 9.38 -3.82 11.47
N ALA A 111 9.40 -4.19 12.74
CA ALA A 111 9.06 -5.53 13.19
C ALA A 111 7.55 -5.78 13.00
N ILE A 112 7.16 -6.41 11.89
CA ILE A 112 5.77 -6.62 11.48
C ILE A 112 5.09 -7.79 12.19
N LEU A 113 5.86 -8.82 12.55
CA LEU A 113 5.35 -10.00 13.25
C LEU A 113 6.39 -10.45 14.29
N ARG A 114 5.91 -10.86 15.47
CA ARG A 114 6.75 -11.36 16.58
C ARG A 114 6.61 -12.88 16.73
N PRO A 115 7.63 -13.57 17.29
CA PRO A 115 7.54 -14.99 17.61
C PRO A 115 6.31 -15.33 18.44
N GLY A 116 5.75 -16.53 18.25
CA GLY A 116 4.52 -16.96 18.92
C GLY A 116 3.24 -16.52 18.21
N ARG A 117 3.31 -15.65 17.20
CA ARG A 117 2.15 -15.30 16.37
C ARG A 117 1.68 -16.49 15.55
N VAL A 118 0.39 -16.79 15.62
CA VAL A 118 -0.25 -17.74 14.69
C VAL A 118 -0.36 -17.09 13.31
N ILE A 119 0.17 -17.77 12.30
CA ILE A 119 0.06 -17.36 10.90
C ILE A 119 -1.31 -17.79 10.39
N GLY A 120 -2.21 -16.81 10.25
CA GLY A 120 -3.48 -16.92 9.56
C GLY A 120 -3.47 -16.20 8.21
N TRP A 121 -4.65 -15.96 7.64
CA TRP A 121 -4.79 -15.33 6.32
C TRP A 121 -4.27 -13.88 6.30
N THR A 122 -4.46 -13.13 7.40
CA THR A 122 -3.97 -11.76 7.56
C THR A 122 -2.46 -11.68 7.51
N GLU A 123 -1.76 -12.57 8.23
CA GLU A 123 -0.30 -12.62 8.24
C GLU A 123 0.22 -13.02 6.86
N VAL A 124 -0.41 -13.98 6.19
CA VAL A 124 -0.04 -14.38 4.83
C VAL A 124 -0.19 -13.21 3.86
N ALA A 125 -1.28 -12.44 3.93
CA ALA A 125 -1.49 -11.27 3.09
C ALA A 125 -0.40 -10.21 3.31
N LEU A 126 -0.07 -9.91 4.56
CA LEU A 126 1.00 -8.95 4.92
C LEU A 126 2.38 -9.42 4.43
N LEU A 127 2.73 -10.69 4.69
CA LEU A 127 3.99 -11.28 4.24
C LEU A 127 4.12 -11.23 2.71
N SER A 128 3.05 -11.58 2.00
CA SER A 128 2.99 -11.51 0.53
C SER A 128 3.13 -10.06 0.03
N ALA A 129 2.41 -9.12 0.63
CA ALA A 129 2.47 -7.69 0.29
C ALA A 129 3.87 -7.10 0.49
N LEU A 130 4.69 -7.68 1.38
CA LEU A 130 6.08 -7.32 1.63
C LEU A 130 7.09 -8.18 0.83
N GLY A 131 6.62 -9.13 0.02
CA GLY A 131 7.46 -10.00 -0.82
C GLY A 131 8.17 -11.12 -0.07
N ILE A 132 7.65 -11.53 1.09
CA ILE A 132 8.23 -12.59 1.92
C ILE A 132 7.57 -13.92 1.55
N ALA A 133 8.30 -14.76 0.81
CA ALA A 133 7.79 -16.04 0.32
C ALA A 133 7.82 -17.16 1.37
N THR A 134 8.74 -17.09 2.34
CA THR A 134 8.96 -18.14 3.34
C THR A 134 9.26 -17.54 4.71
N VAL A 135 8.78 -18.19 5.77
CA VAL A 135 9.04 -17.78 7.16
C VAL A 135 9.38 -18.99 8.02
N SER A 136 10.18 -18.78 9.06
CA SER A 136 10.51 -19.81 10.05
C SER A 136 9.35 -20.01 11.00
N VAL A 137 8.91 -21.26 11.18
CA VAL A 137 7.79 -21.64 12.05
C VAL A 137 8.20 -22.71 13.05
N ALA A 138 7.52 -22.75 14.19
CA ALA A 138 7.66 -23.83 15.14
C ALA A 138 7.19 -25.16 14.51
N ARG A 139 7.91 -26.25 14.82
CA ARG A 139 7.48 -27.61 14.49
C ARG A 139 6.11 -27.90 15.14
N PRO A 140 5.21 -28.65 14.47
CA PRO A 140 3.97 -29.09 15.10
C PRO A 140 4.24 -29.86 16.41
N LEU A 141 3.44 -29.61 17.45
CA LEU A 141 3.49 -30.40 18.67
C LEU A 141 2.97 -31.81 18.37
N GLN A 142 3.73 -32.82 18.78
CA GLN A 142 3.31 -34.22 18.75
C GLN A 142 2.87 -34.60 20.16
N VAL A 143 1.59 -34.95 20.30
CA VAL A 143 0.98 -35.30 21.59
C VAL A 143 0.35 -36.69 21.46
N ALA A 144 0.75 -37.60 22.35
CA ALA A 144 0.10 -38.89 22.51
C ALA A 144 -1.01 -38.78 23.56
N VAL A 145 -2.19 -39.30 23.24
CA VAL A 145 -3.35 -39.33 24.14
C VAL A 145 -3.75 -40.79 24.36
N LEU A 146 -3.85 -41.19 25.63
CA LEU A 146 -4.26 -42.52 26.04
C LEU A 146 -5.47 -42.38 26.97
N ALA A 147 -6.55 -43.09 26.64
CA ALA A 147 -7.72 -43.23 27.51
C ALA A 147 -7.78 -44.68 28.02
N THR A 148 -8.06 -44.85 29.31
CA THR A 148 -8.16 -46.16 29.97
C THR A 148 -9.35 -46.16 30.91
N GLY A 149 -10.10 -47.26 30.92
CA GLY A 149 -11.33 -47.43 31.67
C GLY A 149 -12.17 -48.55 31.05
N SER A 150 -12.69 -49.47 31.86
CA SER A 150 -13.51 -50.59 31.39
C SER A 150 -14.89 -50.16 30.85
N GLU A 151 -15.32 -48.97 31.26
CA GLU A 151 -16.54 -48.30 30.84
C GLU A 151 -16.42 -47.57 29.50
N LEU A 152 -15.18 -47.37 29.01
CA LEU A 152 -14.96 -46.73 27.73
C LEU A 152 -15.52 -47.58 26.59
N ARG A 153 -16.24 -46.93 25.69
CA ARG A 153 -16.82 -47.50 24.47
C ARG A 153 -16.32 -46.71 23.27
N ASN A 154 -16.32 -47.34 22.09
CA ASN A 154 -15.99 -46.60 20.87
C ASN A 154 -17.10 -45.61 20.51
N ALA A 155 -16.75 -44.56 19.76
CA ALA A 155 -17.73 -43.62 19.26
C ALA A 155 -18.76 -44.36 18.37
N GLY A 156 -20.03 -44.28 18.76
CA GLY A 156 -21.15 -44.94 18.06
C GLY A 156 -21.56 -46.29 18.64
N GLU A 157 -20.86 -46.81 19.65
CA GLU A 157 -21.29 -47.97 20.42
C GLU A 157 -22.11 -47.53 21.65
N PRO A 158 -23.22 -48.22 21.98
CA PRO A 158 -23.98 -47.96 23.20
C PRO A 158 -23.23 -48.37 24.48
#